data_AF-A0A3D3MK09-F1
#
_entry.id   AF-A0A3D3MK09-F1
#
_cell.length_a   1.000
_cell.length_b   1.000
_cell.length_c   1.000
_cell.angle_alpha   90.00
_cell.angle_beta   90.00
_cell.angle_gamma   90.00
#
_symmetry.space_group_name_H-M   'P 1'
#
loop_
_entity.id
_entity.type
_entity.pdbx_description
1 polymer ?
#
loop_
_entity_poly.entity_id
_entity_poly.type
_entity_poly.pdbx_seq_one_letter_code
_entity_poly.pdbx_strand_id
1 'polypeptide(L)'
;MGNYTTDTVLVIEKTLTKDIVNIVDKIMIENDFTIAYGYSRFYFEDTNPDSDFDDSKRVEAETIEDALKTLEEFKKNPTGGSYEYNRFWGYDEDGQELGYNLSVDFRSFDNKNIEAVIFYVKENIFEMAHEKELQRVFAEINKRAKVIAATQKTDYYTDDYHELDVIEEILSGNVHTKYEYKFL
;
A
#
# COMPACT_ATOMS: atom_id res chain seq x y z
N MET A 1 -11.58 20.79 1.00
CA MET A 1 -10.27 20.14 0.86
C MET A 1 -10.54 18.73 0.38
N GLY A 2 -9.98 18.35 -0.76
CA GLY A 2 -10.39 17.17 -1.51
C GLY A 2 -10.04 15.86 -0.81
N ASN A 3 -10.82 14.81 -1.12
CA ASN A 3 -10.62 13.44 -0.63
C ASN A 3 -9.57 12.67 -1.46
N TYR A 4 -8.64 13.37 -2.10
CA TYR A 4 -7.74 12.78 -3.10
C TYR A 4 -6.55 12.10 -2.44
N THR A 5 -6.05 11.04 -3.06
CA THR A 5 -4.86 10.32 -2.63
C THR A 5 -3.72 10.54 -3.64
N THR A 6 -2.50 10.68 -3.11
CA THR A 6 -1.27 10.45 -3.85
C THR A 6 -0.98 8.97 -3.81
N ASP A 7 -0.86 8.39 -4.99
CA ASP A 7 -0.72 6.96 -5.15
C ASP A 7 0.71 6.67 -5.63
N THR A 8 1.45 5.88 -4.86
CA THR A 8 2.72 5.31 -5.31
C THR A 8 2.51 3.83 -5.58
N VAL A 9 2.72 3.42 -6.83
CA VAL A 9 2.62 2.03 -7.27
C VAL A 9 4.01 1.46 -7.43
N LEU A 10 4.31 0.37 -6.71
CA LEU A 10 5.53 -0.41 -6.87
C LEU A 10 5.18 -1.72 -7.56
N VAL A 11 5.58 -1.89 -8.83
CA VAL A 11 5.43 -3.16 -9.56
C VAL A 11 6.65 -4.02 -9.26
N ILE A 12 6.42 -5.25 -8.80
CA ILE A 12 7.45 -6.15 -8.28
C ILE A 12 7.51 -7.46 -9.07
N GLU A 13 8.63 -8.16 -8.98
CA GLU A 13 8.65 -9.58 -9.37
C GLU A 13 7.60 -10.36 -8.56
N LYS A 14 6.93 -11.31 -9.22
CA LYS A 14 5.94 -12.20 -8.60
C LYS A 14 6.47 -12.76 -7.28
N THR A 15 5.80 -12.38 -6.19
CA THR A 15 6.21 -12.71 -4.83
C THR A 15 5.01 -13.23 -4.05
N LEU A 16 5.19 -14.26 -3.22
CA LEU A 16 4.12 -14.76 -2.36
C LEU A 16 3.67 -13.66 -1.39
N THR A 17 2.37 -13.56 -1.13
CA THR A 17 1.79 -12.55 -0.23
C THR A 17 2.52 -12.48 1.10
N LYS A 18 2.78 -13.64 1.73
CA LYS A 18 3.51 -13.73 2.99
C LYS A 18 4.87 -13.01 2.93
N ASP A 19 5.62 -13.21 1.85
CA ASP A 19 7.00 -12.71 1.75
C ASP A 19 7.01 -11.21 1.52
N ILE A 20 6.19 -10.70 0.61
CA ILE A 20 6.12 -9.25 0.35
C ILE A 20 5.52 -8.50 1.54
N VAL A 21 4.47 -9.04 2.19
CA VAL A 21 3.89 -8.43 3.39
C VAL A 21 4.90 -8.38 4.52
N ASN A 22 5.69 -9.44 4.75
CA ASN A 22 6.75 -9.41 5.76
C ASN A 22 7.84 -8.37 5.45
N ILE A 23 8.18 -8.17 4.18
CA ILE A 23 9.15 -7.15 3.76
C ILE A 23 8.60 -5.75 4.04
N VAL A 24 7.38 -5.46 3.56
CA VAL A 24 6.75 -4.16 3.74
C VAL A 24 6.55 -3.87 5.22
N ASP A 25 5.96 -4.80 5.98
CA ASP A 25 5.70 -4.61 7.41
C ASP A 25 6.96 -4.31 8.22
N LYS A 26 8.04 -5.06 7.96
CA LYS A 26 9.33 -4.79 8.58
C LYS A 26 9.86 -3.39 8.27
N ILE A 27 9.75 -2.94 7.02
CA ILE A 27 10.21 -1.61 6.61
C ILE A 27 9.34 -0.53 7.26
N MET A 28 8.02 -0.73 7.31
CA MET A 28 7.09 0.20 7.95
C MET A 28 7.45 0.40 9.43
N ILE A 29 7.66 -0.69 10.17
CA ILE A 29 8.08 -0.64 11.59
C ILE A 29 9.44 0.05 11.75
N GLU A 30 10.42 -0.23 10.88
CA GLU A 30 11.73 0.43 10.89
C GLU A 30 11.67 1.95 10.61
N ASN A 31 10.55 2.45 10.10
CA ASN A 31 10.32 3.87 9.78
C ASN A 31 9.18 4.48 10.63
N ASP A 32 8.99 3.95 11.86
CA ASP A 32 8.07 4.49 12.87
C ASP A 32 6.58 4.45 12.48
N PHE A 33 6.21 3.52 11.59
CA PHE A 33 4.81 3.18 11.36
C PHE A 33 4.38 2.01 12.25
N THR A 34 3.10 2.02 12.60
CA THR A 34 2.43 0.93 13.31
C THR A 34 1.24 0.48 12.49
N ILE A 35 0.90 -0.81 12.54
CA ILE A 35 -0.31 -1.27 11.88
C ILE A 35 -1.52 -0.59 12.51
N ALA A 36 -2.43 -0.08 11.67
CA ALA A 36 -3.58 0.67 12.16
C ALA A 36 -4.59 -0.27 12.83
N TYR A 37 -5.17 0.19 13.93
CA TYR A 37 -6.23 -0.47 14.69
C TYR A 37 -7.21 0.59 15.22
N GLY A 38 -8.32 0.15 15.82
CA GLY A 38 -9.36 1.05 16.33
C GLY A 38 -10.20 1.61 15.18
N TYR A 39 -10.98 0.71 14.55
CA TYR A 39 -11.77 0.94 13.32
C TYR A 39 -10.99 0.86 12.00
N SER A 40 -9.72 0.46 12.05
CA SER A 40 -8.98 0.06 10.84
C SER A 40 -9.57 -1.22 10.25
N ARG A 41 -9.60 -1.29 8.91
CA ARG A 41 -10.16 -2.41 8.17
C ARG A 41 -9.07 -3.09 7.37
N PHE A 42 -8.97 -4.39 7.55
CA PHE A 42 -8.33 -5.28 6.58
C PHE A 42 -9.37 -5.65 5.54
N TYR A 43 -9.02 -5.50 4.29
CA TYR A 43 -9.77 -6.00 3.17
C TYR A 43 -8.99 -7.13 2.52
N PHE A 44 -9.67 -8.26 2.32
CA PHE A 44 -9.14 -9.45 1.67
C PHE A 44 -9.82 -9.54 0.31
N GLU A 45 -9.03 -9.61 -0.75
CA GLU A 45 -9.55 -9.84 -2.10
C GLU A 45 -10.04 -11.28 -2.28
N ASP A 46 -10.95 -11.45 -3.24
CA ASP A 46 -11.43 -12.77 -3.67
C ASP A 46 -10.24 -13.63 -4.14
N THR A 47 -10.15 -14.85 -3.63
CA THR A 47 -9.06 -15.77 -3.99
C THR A 47 -9.28 -16.50 -5.31
N ASN A 48 -10.51 -16.48 -5.83
CA ASN A 48 -10.88 -17.10 -7.09
C ASN A 48 -11.98 -16.29 -7.81
N PRO A 49 -11.65 -15.14 -8.40
CA PRO A 49 -12.61 -14.24 -9.04
C PRO A 49 -13.35 -14.84 -10.25
N ASP A 50 -12.88 -15.97 -10.79
CA ASP A 50 -13.56 -16.73 -11.84
C ASP A 50 -14.66 -17.66 -11.29
N SER A 51 -14.78 -17.78 -9.97
CA SER A 51 -15.80 -18.55 -9.25
C SER A 51 -17.10 -17.78 -9.13
N ASP A 52 -18.23 -18.48 -9.08
CA ASP A 52 -19.52 -17.88 -8.71
C ASP A 52 -19.59 -17.52 -7.20
N PHE A 53 -18.57 -17.86 -6.42
CA PHE A 53 -18.49 -17.61 -4.98
C PHE A 53 -17.41 -16.58 -4.68
N ASP A 54 -17.84 -15.38 -4.29
CA ASP A 54 -17.01 -14.29 -3.79
C ASP A 54 -16.66 -14.54 -2.31
N ASP A 55 -15.38 -14.81 -2.03
CA ASP A 55 -14.85 -15.00 -0.68
C ASP A 55 -14.14 -13.76 -0.11
N SER A 56 -14.27 -12.61 -0.79
CA SER A 56 -13.76 -11.32 -0.29
C SER A 56 -14.39 -10.99 1.06
N LYS A 57 -13.59 -10.35 1.92
CA LYS A 57 -14.07 -9.99 3.26
C LYS A 57 -13.41 -8.74 3.81
N ARG A 58 -14.12 -8.11 4.73
CA ARG A 58 -13.60 -7.01 5.57
C ARG A 58 -13.56 -7.46 7.01
N VAL A 59 -12.42 -7.24 7.65
CA VAL A 59 -12.21 -7.54 9.06
C VAL A 59 -11.81 -6.25 9.76
N GLU A 60 -12.59 -5.83 10.75
CA GLU A 60 -12.26 -4.69 11.59
C GLU A 60 -11.33 -5.14 12.71
N ALA A 61 -10.20 -4.44 12.87
CA ALA A 61 -9.28 -4.66 13.96
C ALA A 61 -9.48 -3.59 15.03
N GLU A 62 -10.11 -3.96 16.14
CA GLU A 62 -10.37 -3.04 17.25
C GLU A 62 -9.11 -2.80 18.10
N THR A 63 -8.31 -3.86 18.31
CA THR A 63 -7.07 -3.82 19.08
C THR A 63 -5.84 -4.09 18.23
N ILE A 64 -4.66 -3.76 18.76
CA ILE A 64 -3.38 -4.09 18.11
C ILE A 64 -3.17 -5.61 18.03
N GLU A 65 -3.58 -6.37 19.04
CA GLU A 65 -3.54 -7.84 19.01
C GLU A 65 -4.43 -8.42 17.90
N ASP A 66 -5.62 -7.85 17.71
CA ASP A 66 -6.52 -8.24 16.62
C ASP A 66 -5.90 -7.90 15.26
N ALA A 67 -5.28 -6.72 15.12
CA ALA A 67 -4.63 -6.30 13.90
C ALA A 67 -3.47 -7.25 13.54
N LEU A 68 -2.61 -7.59 14.49
CA LEU A 68 -1.49 -8.52 14.28
C LEU A 68 -1.97 -9.94 13.94
N LYS A 69 -3.03 -10.43 14.61
CA LYS A 69 -3.64 -11.71 14.26
C LYS A 69 -4.22 -11.70 12.86
N THR A 70 -4.94 -10.63 12.50
CA THR A 70 -5.55 -10.46 11.17
C THR A 70 -4.48 -10.35 10.09
N LEU A 71 -3.36 -9.69 10.36
CA LEU A 71 -2.20 -9.63 9.46
C LEU A 71 -1.62 -11.03 9.17
N GLU A 72 -1.54 -11.90 10.18
CA GLU A 72 -1.11 -13.30 10.00
C GLU A 72 -2.10 -14.14 9.18
N GLU A 73 -3.39 -13.81 9.22
CA GLU A 73 -4.39 -14.37 8.30
C GLU A 73 -4.23 -13.80 6.89
N PHE A 74 -4.02 -12.49 6.76
CA PHE A 74 -3.81 -11.78 5.49
C PHE A 74 -2.62 -12.32 4.70
N LYS A 75 -1.50 -12.63 5.37
CA LYS A 75 -0.32 -13.25 4.76
C LYS A 75 -0.60 -14.58 4.04
N LYS A 76 -1.75 -15.22 4.29
CA LYS A 76 -2.16 -16.48 3.67
C LYS A 76 -3.09 -16.29 2.48
N ASN A 77 -3.62 -15.08 2.25
CA ASN A 77 -4.47 -14.78 1.10
C ASN A 77 -3.57 -14.56 -0.14
N PRO A 78 -3.65 -15.40 -1.19
CA PRO A 78 -2.77 -15.30 -2.36
C PRO A 78 -3.06 -14.11 -3.28
N THR A 79 -4.28 -13.54 -3.21
CA THR A 79 -4.71 -12.40 -4.04
C THR A 79 -4.48 -11.06 -3.36
N GLY A 80 -4.22 -11.08 -2.05
CA GLY A 80 -3.85 -9.91 -1.26
C GLY A 80 -5.07 -9.13 -0.79
N GLY A 81 -5.12 -7.85 -1.14
CA GLY A 81 -6.02 -6.84 -0.60
C GLY A 81 -5.29 -5.75 0.17
N SER A 82 -5.96 -5.06 1.08
CA SER A 82 -5.44 -3.83 1.68
C SER A 82 -5.65 -3.72 3.18
N TYR A 83 -4.79 -2.94 3.82
CA TYR A 83 -4.93 -2.53 5.22
C TYR A 83 -4.16 -1.22 5.46
N GLU A 84 -4.29 -0.64 6.64
CA GLU A 84 -3.71 0.67 6.95
C GLU A 84 -2.55 0.58 7.96
N TYR A 85 -1.64 1.54 7.86
CA TYR A 85 -0.63 1.87 8.85
C TYR A 85 -0.86 3.28 9.39
N ASN A 86 -0.62 3.47 10.68
CA ASN A 86 -0.61 4.77 11.33
C ASN A 86 0.84 5.19 11.60
N ARG A 87 1.14 6.45 11.29
CA ARG A 87 2.36 7.12 11.74
C ARG A 87 1.97 8.26 12.67
N PHE A 88 2.51 8.23 13.88
CA PHE A 88 2.32 9.25 14.90
C PHE A 88 3.66 9.95 15.17
N TRP A 89 3.68 11.27 15.21
CA TRP A 89 4.91 12.02 15.52
C TRP A 89 4.75 13.07 16.63
N GLY A 90 3.59 13.12 17.29
CA GLY A 90 3.41 13.96 18.48
C GLY A 90 2.03 14.60 18.55
N TYR A 91 1.92 15.66 19.35
CA TYR A 91 0.72 16.48 19.48
C TYR A 91 1.06 17.93 19.11
N ASP A 92 0.11 18.66 18.54
CA ASP A 92 0.25 20.10 18.33
C ASP A 92 0.03 20.89 19.64
N GLU A 93 0.12 22.22 19.55
CA GLU A 93 -0.06 23.13 20.69
C GLU A 93 -1.46 23.05 21.31
N ASP A 94 -2.46 22.58 20.54
CA ASP A 94 -3.85 22.39 20.97
C ASP A 94 -4.10 20.96 21.49
N GLY A 95 -3.08 20.11 21.51
CA GLY A 95 -3.16 18.72 21.96
C GLY A 95 -3.80 17.77 20.94
N GLN A 96 -3.92 18.17 19.67
CA GLN A 96 -4.38 17.29 18.61
C GLN A 96 -3.25 16.37 18.16
N GLU A 97 -3.60 15.10 17.95
CA GLU A 97 -2.66 14.10 17.45
C GLU A 97 -2.15 14.48 16.06
N LEU A 98 -0.83 14.53 15.94
CA LEU A 98 -0.15 14.76 14.69
C LEU A 98 0.37 13.43 14.13
N GLY A 99 -0.08 13.13 12.92
CA GLY A 99 0.20 11.88 12.27
C GLY A 99 -0.67 11.68 11.05
N TYR A 100 -0.59 10.49 10.47
CA TYR A 100 -1.45 10.11 9.36
C TYR A 100 -1.59 8.60 9.20
N ASN A 101 -2.68 8.23 8.51
CA ASN A 101 -2.91 6.88 8.04
C ASN A 101 -2.41 6.76 6.59
N LEU A 102 -1.75 5.64 6.31
CA LEU A 102 -1.32 5.21 5.00
C LEU A 102 -2.02 3.89 4.69
N SER A 103 -2.84 3.84 3.64
CA SER A 103 -3.38 2.56 3.17
C SER A 103 -2.39 1.91 2.22
N VAL A 104 -2.18 0.61 2.40
CA VAL A 104 -1.29 -0.21 1.58
C VAL A 104 -2.11 -1.35 0.99
N ASP A 105 -2.01 -1.50 -0.32
CA ASP A 105 -2.76 -2.48 -1.09
C ASP A 105 -1.80 -3.41 -1.84
N PHE A 106 -2.09 -4.70 -1.80
CA PHE A 106 -1.29 -5.77 -2.38
C PHE A 106 -2.11 -6.43 -3.47
N ARG A 107 -1.64 -6.33 -4.72
CA ARG A 107 -2.41 -6.75 -5.90
C ARG A 107 -1.82 -7.97 -6.58
N SER A 108 -2.68 -8.94 -6.84
CA SER A 108 -2.41 -10.11 -7.66
C SER A 108 -3.15 -10.03 -9.00
N PHE A 109 -2.47 -10.38 -10.08
CA PHE A 109 -3.02 -10.48 -11.44
C PHE A 109 -3.04 -11.94 -11.94
N ASP A 110 -2.34 -12.85 -11.27
CA ASP A 110 -2.37 -14.30 -11.55
C ASP A 110 -3.13 -15.12 -10.50
N ASN A 111 -3.77 -14.43 -9.56
CA ASN A 111 -4.48 -14.94 -8.38
C ASN A 111 -3.64 -15.84 -7.45
N LYS A 112 -2.30 -15.74 -7.50
CA LYS A 112 -1.37 -16.62 -6.77
C LYS A 112 -0.23 -15.88 -6.11
N ASN A 113 0.28 -14.85 -6.76
CA ASN A 113 1.40 -14.04 -6.33
C ASN A 113 1.00 -12.57 -6.35
N ILE A 114 1.66 -11.77 -5.54
CA ILE A 114 1.56 -10.32 -5.61
C ILE A 114 2.53 -9.81 -6.68
N GLU A 115 2.03 -8.93 -7.55
CA GLU A 115 2.81 -8.26 -8.60
C GLU A 115 2.86 -6.74 -8.42
N ALA A 116 2.04 -6.17 -7.55
CA ALA A 116 2.13 -4.77 -7.20
C ALA A 116 1.80 -4.48 -5.74
N VAL A 117 2.44 -3.44 -5.20
CA VAL A 117 2.12 -2.85 -3.90
C VAL A 117 1.79 -1.37 -4.13
N ILE A 118 0.62 -0.93 -3.70
CA ILE A 118 0.14 0.44 -3.88
C ILE A 118 0.05 1.12 -2.52
N PHE A 119 0.54 2.35 -2.45
CA PHE A 119 0.54 3.18 -1.26
C PHE A 119 -0.35 4.39 -1.48
N TYR A 120 -1.43 4.49 -0.70
CA TYR A 120 -2.42 5.54 -0.77
C TYR A 120 -2.27 6.51 0.40
N VAL A 121 -1.91 7.76 0.11
CA VAL A 121 -1.77 8.84 1.10
C VAL A 121 -2.70 9.97 0.74
N LYS A 122 -3.48 10.50 1.68
CA LYS A 122 -4.29 11.69 1.39
C LYS A 122 -3.40 12.87 0.95
N GLU A 123 -3.77 13.58 -0.10
CA GLU A 123 -2.99 14.66 -0.72
C GLU A 123 -2.53 15.72 0.29
N ASN A 124 -3.46 16.21 1.13
CA ASN A 124 -3.15 17.20 2.16
C ASN A 124 -2.13 16.68 3.19
N ILE A 125 -2.10 15.37 3.41
CA ILE A 125 -1.11 14.72 4.27
C ILE A 125 0.20 14.59 3.49
N PHE A 126 0.18 14.17 2.23
CA PHE A 126 1.39 14.06 1.42
C PHE A 126 2.15 15.39 1.33
N GLU A 127 1.43 16.50 1.18
CA GLU A 127 2.00 17.87 1.17
C GLU A 127 2.57 18.29 2.54
N MET A 128 1.97 17.85 3.66
CA MET A 128 2.36 18.23 5.03
C MET A 128 3.39 17.28 5.66
N ALA A 129 3.26 15.98 5.42
CA ALA A 129 3.89 14.85 6.11
C ALA A 129 5.25 14.47 5.55
N HIS A 130 5.93 15.43 4.92
CA HIS A 130 7.27 15.29 4.36
C HIS A 130 7.45 14.05 3.49
N GLU A 131 7.14 14.18 2.19
CA GLU A 131 7.54 13.31 1.06
C GLU A 131 8.81 12.44 1.31
N LYS A 132 9.81 13.01 1.98
CA LYS A 132 11.06 12.36 2.44
C LYS A 132 10.89 11.05 3.20
N GLU A 133 9.88 10.90 4.06
CA GLU A 133 9.75 9.70 4.89
C GLU A 133 9.19 8.53 4.10
N LEU A 134 8.21 8.81 3.22
CA LEU A 134 7.71 7.82 2.27
C LEU A 134 8.75 7.48 1.21
N GLN A 135 9.53 8.45 0.73
CA GLN A 135 10.67 8.20 -0.17
C GLN A 135 11.63 7.15 0.42
N ARG A 136 11.93 7.24 1.73
CA ARG A 136 12.78 6.26 2.42
C ARG A 136 12.14 4.87 2.47
N VAL A 137 10.84 4.78 2.78
CA VAL A 137 10.09 3.51 2.74
C VAL A 137 10.17 2.88 1.36
N PHE A 138 9.86 3.63 0.31
CA PHE A 138 9.86 3.12 -1.07
C PHE A 138 11.27 2.67 -1.51
N ALA A 139 12.31 3.45 -1.16
CA ALA A 139 13.70 3.08 -1.45
C ALA A 139 14.13 1.79 -0.72
N GLU A 140 13.71 1.59 0.53
CA GLU A 140 13.99 0.35 1.26
C GLU A 140 13.20 -0.85 0.69
N ILE A 141 11.97 -0.64 0.23
CA ILE A 141 11.21 -1.69 -0.46
C ILE A 141 11.93 -2.09 -1.75
N ASN A 142 12.36 -1.13 -2.57
CA ASN A 142 13.12 -1.42 -3.79
C ASN A 142 14.42 -2.20 -3.55
N LYS A 143 15.07 -2.02 -2.40
CA LYS A 143 16.28 -2.79 -2.04
C LYS A 143 15.97 -4.22 -1.62
N ARG A 144 14.80 -4.48 -1.02
CA ARG A 144 14.47 -5.76 -0.37
C ARG A 144 13.47 -6.62 -1.16
N ALA A 145 12.57 -5.96 -1.87
CA ALA A 145 11.68 -6.53 -2.86
C ALA A 145 12.24 -6.15 -4.25
N LYS A 146 12.31 -7.10 -5.16
CA LYS A 146 12.81 -6.86 -6.51
C LYS A 146 11.78 -6.06 -7.32
N VAL A 147 11.78 -4.74 -7.14
CA VAL A 147 10.90 -3.83 -7.87
C VAL A 147 11.34 -3.75 -9.33
N ILE A 148 10.40 -3.98 -10.24
CA ILE A 148 10.57 -3.90 -11.69
C ILE A 148 10.48 -2.44 -12.15
N ALA A 149 9.45 -1.73 -11.67
CA ALA A 149 9.25 -0.32 -11.90
C ALA A 149 8.42 0.29 -10.77
N ALA A 150 8.53 1.60 -10.61
CA ALA A 150 7.70 2.36 -9.70
C ALA A 150 7.06 3.52 -10.46
N THR A 151 5.82 3.83 -10.11
CA THR A 151 5.14 5.02 -10.59
C THR A 151 4.52 5.79 -9.45
N GLN A 152 4.37 7.09 -9.64
CA GLN A 152 3.70 7.94 -8.69
C GLN A 152 2.83 8.94 -9.45
N LYS A 153 1.60 9.12 -8.99
CA LYS A 153 0.74 10.20 -9.45
C LYS A 153 0.42 11.15 -8.31
N THR A 154 0.78 12.41 -8.50
CA THR A 154 0.54 13.50 -7.55
C THR A 154 -0.62 14.42 -7.93
N ASP A 155 -1.17 14.31 -9.16
CA ASP A 155 -2.21 15.23 -9.66
C ASP A 155 -3.39 14.46 -10.29
N TYR A 156 -4.43 14.22 -9.50
CA TYR A 156 -5.62 13.45 -9.92
C TYR A 156 -6.52 14.21 -10.91
N TYR A 157 -6.36 15.52 -11.09
CA TYR A 157 -7.35 16.37 -11.76
C TYR A 157 -7.25 16.37 -13.29
N THR A 158 -6.15 15.90 -13.87
CA THR A 158 -5.84 16.20 -15.28
C THR A 158 -5.58 15.00 -16.18
N ASP A 159 -5.57 13.77 -15.65
CA ASP A 159 -5.08 12.58 -16.38
C ASP A 159 -5.90 11.30 -16.17
N ASP A 160 -6.12 10.56 -17.26
CA ASP A 160 -6.54 9.14 -17.27
C ASP A 160 -5.42 8.28 -16.66
N TYR A 161 -5.39 8.18 -15.34
CA TYR A 161 -4.52 7.26 -14.61
C TYR A 161 -5.40 6.35 -13.78
N HIS A 162 -5.24 5.07 -14.02
CA HIS A 162 -5.86 4.02 -13.25
C HIS A 162 -4.75 3.03 -12.90
N GLU A 163 -4.56 2.77 -11.61
CA GLU A 163 -3.40 2.04 -11.09
C GLU A 163 -3.29 0.66 -11.73
N LEU A 164 -4.43 -0.02 -11.94
CA LEU A 164 -4.47 -1.33 -12.57
C LEU A 164 -3.96 -1.30 -14.01
N ASP A 165 -4.37 -0.30 -14.80
CA ASP A 165 -3.94 -0.17 -16.20
C ASP A 165 -2.44 0.07 -16.27
N VAL A 166 -1.91 0.91 -15.36
CA VAL A 166 -0.48 1.19 -15.27
C VAL A 166 0.31 -0.06 -14.85
N ILE A 167 -0.20 -0.85 -13.91
CA ILE A 167 0.43 -2.10 -13.51
C ILE A 167 0.46 -3.08 -14.70
N GLU A 168 -0.65 -3.24 -15.41
CA GLU A 168 -0.72 -4.12 -16.60
C GLU A 168 0.23 -3.67 -17.71
N GLU A 169 0.32 -2.36 -17.98
CA GLU A 169 1.27 -1.81 -18.94
C GLU A 169 2.71 -2.15 -18.56
N ILE A 170 3.09 -1.94 -17.29
CA ILE A 170 4.43 -2.24 -16.79
C ILE A 170 4.73 -3.75 -16.90
N LEU A 171 3.78 -4.60 -16.50
CA LEU A 171 3.92 -6.05 -16.61
C LEU A 171 4.02 -6.53 -18.06
N SER A 172 3.44 -5.78 -19.02
CA SER A 172 3.60 -6.00 -20.46
C SER A 172 4.93 -5.48 -21.04
N GLY A 173 5.76 -4.82 -20.23
CA GLY A 173 7.07 -4.28 -20.60
C GLY A 173 7.05 -2.82 -21.05
N ASN A 174 5.94 -2.10 -20.85
CA ASN A 174 5.80 -0.69 -21.20
C ASN A 174 5.72 0.17 -19.94
N VAL A 175 6.69 1.07 -19.74
CA VAL A 175 6.62 2.06 -18.65
C VAL A 175 6.55 3.45 -19.26
N HIS A 176 5.44 4.15 -19.02
CA HIS A 176 5.31 5.53 -19.49
C HIS A 176 6.14 6.46 -18.59
N THR A 177 7.15 7.12 -19.18
CA THR A 177 8.08 8.02 -18.45
C THR A 177 7.40 9.16 -17.69
N LYS A 178 6.16 9.48 -18.04
CA LYS A 178 5.36 10.53 -17.39
C LYS A 178 5.06 10.22 -15.93
N TYR A 179 4.89 8.94 -15.59
CA TYR A 179 4.52 8.50 -14.24
C TYR A 179 5.70 7.87 -13.50
N GLU A 180 6.87 7.78 -14.11
CA GLU A 180 8.04 7.11 -13.56
C GLU A 180 8.47 7.74 -12.22
N TYR A 181 8.46 6.93 -11.17
CA TYR A 181 8.97 7.31 -9.86
C TYR A 181 10.44 6.91 -9.73
N LYS A 182 11.27 7.85 -9.28
CA LYS A 182 12.71 7.63 -9.10
C LYS A 182 13.05 7.49 -7.63
N PHE A 183 13.58 6.34 -7.27
CA PHE A 183 14.18 6.13 -5.96
C PHE A 183 15.41 7.03 -5.82
N LEU A 184 15.40 7.94 -4.84
CA LEU A 184 16.52 8.81 -4.50
C LEU A 184 17.52 8.13 -3.56
#